data_AF-A0A6M0BLT8-F1
#
_entry.id   AF-A0A6M0BLT8-F1
#
_cell.length_a   1.000
_cell.length_b   1.000
_cell.length_c   1.000
_cell.angle_alpha   90.00
_cell.angle_beta   90.00
_cell.angle_gamma   90.00
#
_symmetry.space_group_name_H-M   'P 1'
#
loop_
_entity.id
_entity.type
_entity.pdbx_description
1 polymer ?
#
loop_
_entity_poly.entity_id
_entity_poly.type
_entity_poly.pdbx_seq_one_letter_code
_entity_poly.pdbx_strand_id
1 'polypeptide(L)'
;DMNRTPCNVGIHIELLEFSDPQVKRLAQGYGLTLSVDSVTKLMAMVGGHPDLLSQGFDYLKNHQPAEKTLDTILANAPTEAGIYGSHLYLLLTSIQKHPKLLEAIKLLLSTTNPVRLDATITRKLESMGLVQRHGNDCSLISNLYRQYFSDRILGSRESGVGNRESGVGSNNEQ
;
A
#
# COMPACT_ATOMS: atom_id res chain seq x y z
N ASP A 1 -30.66 15.52 31.13
CA ASP A 1 -29.40 15.34 31.86
C ASP A 1 -28.35 14.81 30.88
N MET A 2 -27.33 15.63 30.61
CA MET A 2 -26.43 15.50 29.46
C MET A 2 -25.09 14.94 29.92
N ASN A 3 -24.97 13.62 29.98
CA ASN A 3 -23.66 12.98 30.08
C ASN A 3 -23.10 12.80 28.66
N ARG A 4 -22.48 13.84 28.10
CA ARG A 4 -21.61 13.72 26.92
C ARG A 4 -20.20 14.15 27.32
N THR A 5 -19.35 13.15 27.50
CA THR A 5 -17.91 13.32 27.63
C THR A 5 -17.37 13.97 26.34
N PRO A 6 -16.74 15.15 26.41
CA PRO A 6 -16.29 15.88 25.23
C PRO A 6 -14.83 15.53 24.92
N CYS A 7 -14.60 14.40 24.24
CA CYS A 7 -13.27 14.08 23.72
C CYS A 7 -13.37 13.59 22.27
N ASN A 8 -13.69 14.51 21.37
CA ASN A 8 -13.17 14.50 20.00
C ASN A 8 -13.24 15.93 19.47
N VAL A 9 -12.43 16.83 20.05
CA VAL A 9 -12.15 18.12 19.43
C VAL A 9 -11.50 17.80 18.10
N GLY A 10 -12.23 18.06 17.02
CA GLY A 10 -11.85 17.74 15.66
C GLY A 10 -10.62 18.51 15.23
N ILE A 11 -9.45 17.97 15.52
CA ILE A 11 -8.28 18.19 14.67
C ILE A 11 -8.50 17.25 13.50
N HIS A 12 -8.71 17.80 12.31
CA HIS A 12 -8.48 17.06 11.09
C HIS A 12 -6.97 16.78 11.10
N ILE A 13 -6.57 15.67 11.72
CA ILE A 13 -5.19 15.21 11.62
C ILE A 13 -5.11 14.75 10.16
N GLU A 14 -4.73 15.66 9.27
CA GLU A 14 -4.04 15.25 8.07
C GLU A 14 -2.93 14.33 8.59
N LEU A 15 -2.99 13.05 8.20
CA LEU A 15 -1.93 12.08 8.46
C LEU A 15 -0.71 12.57 7.69
N LEU A 16 -0.08 13.61 8.22
CA LEU A 16 1.14 14.21 7.73
C LEU A 16 2.19 13.12 7.86
N GLU A 17 2.65 12.69 6.70
CA GLU A 17 3.76 11.77 6.60
C GLU A 17 4.93 12.27 7.44
N PHE A 18 5.53 11.38 8.23
CA PHE A 18 6.73 11.73 8.95
C PHE A 18 7.87 12.05 7.98
N SER A 19 8.55 13.17 8.24
CA SER A 19 9.82 13.53 7.61
C SER A 19 10.96 12.61 8.07
N ASP A 20 12.06 12.52 7.32
CA ASP A 20 13.21 11.67 7.70
C ASP A 20 13.70 11.91 9.14
N PRO A 21 13.80 13.17 9.64
CA PRO A 21 14.17 13.42 11.03
C PRO A 21 13.15 12.88 12.05
N GLN A 22 11.86 12.89 11.71
CA GLN A 22 10.82 12.31 12.56
C GLN A 22 10.90 10.78 12.55
N VAL A 23 11.10 10.16 11.39
CA VAL A 23 11.26 8.71 11.25
C VAL A 23 12.49 8.20 12.00
N LYS A 24 13.62 8.91 11.91
CA LYS A 24 14.83 8.57 12.66
C LYS A 24 14.64 8.66 14.17
N ARG A 25 13.97 9.72 14.66
CA ARG A 25 13.63 9.85 16.08
C ARG A 25 12.68 8.75 16.55
N LEU A 26 11.71 8.40 15.71
CA LEU A 26 10.80 7.29 16.00
C LEU A 26 11.57 5.98 16.15
N ALA A 27 12.45 5.64 15.19
CA ALA A 27 13.29 4.44 15.26
C ALA A 27 14.13 4.38 16.55
N GLN A 28 14.71 5.51 16.97
CA GLN A 28 15.46 5.59 18.24
C GLN A 28 14.57 5.28 19.46
N GLY A 29 13.31 5.72 19.44
CA GLY A 29 12.32 5.38 20.47
C GLY A 29 12.02 3.88 20.57
N TYR A 30 12.18 3.14 19.46
CA TYR A 30 12.10 1.67 19.44
C TYR A 30 13.40 0.99 19.88
N GLY A 31 14.46 1.75 20.19
CA GLY A 31 15.79 1.22 20.52
C GLY A 31 16.59 0.77 19.28
N LEU A 32 16.21 1.24 18.09
CA LEU A 32 16.88 0.91 16.84
C LEU A 32 17.89 2.00 16.45
N THR A 33 19.11 1.58 16.12
CA THR A 33 20.12 2.45 15.50
C THR A 33 20.18 2.15 14.01
N LEU A 34 19.27 2.76 13.24
CA LEU A 34 19.24 2.61 11.78
C LEU A 34 20.21 3.60 11.12
N SER A 35 20.88 3.15 10.06
CA SER A 35 21.67 4.03 9.19
C SER A 35 20.75 4.98 8.41
N VAL A 36 21.32 6.06 7.88
CA VAL A 36 20.57 6.99 7.01
C VAL A 36 20.00 6.23 5.81
N ASP A 37 20.79 5.35 5.20
CA ASP A 37 20.36 4.55 4.06
C ASP A 37 19.20 3.62 4.39
N SER A 38 19.21 2.99 5.58
CA SER A 38 18.10 2.16 6.05
C SER A 38 16.80 2.95 6.20
N VAL A 39 16.87 4.17 6.77
CA VAL A 39 15.70 5.05 6.90
C VAL A 39 15.18 5.46 5.52
N THR A 40 16.08 5.89 4.63
CA THR A 40 15.74 6.28 3.25
C THR A 40 15.08 5.13 2.49
N LYS A 41 15.62 3.92 2.57
CA LYS A 41 15.03 2.73 1.90
C LYS A 41 13.64 2.40 2.45
N LEU A 42 13.46 2.47 3.77
CA LEU A 42 12.17 2.22 4.39
C LEU A 42 11.13 3.25 3.95
N MET A 43 11.48 4.54 4.03
CA MET A 43 10.59 5.62 3.59
C MET A 43 10.28 5.58 2.10
N ALA A 44 11.25 5.20 1.25
CA ALA A 44 11.00 5.00 -0.17
C ALA A 44 9.95 3.91 -0.45
N MET A 45 9.81 2.93 0.45
CA MET A 45 8.80 1.87 0.34
C MET A 45 7.46 2.31 0.95
N VAL A 46 7.45 2.70 2.23
CA VAL A 46 6.20 2.90 2.99
C VAL A 46 5.80 4.36 3.18
N GLY A 47 6.55 5.31 2.62
CA GLY A 47 6.34 6.75 2.85
C GLY A 47 6.58 7.12 4.31
N GLY A 48 5.88 8.16 4.77
CA GLY A 48 5.93 8.60 6.17
C GLY A 48 4.77 8.07 7.02
N HIS A 49 4.13 6.97 6.63
CA HIS A 49 2.97 6.42 7.33
C HIS A 49 3.30 5.93 8.75
N PRO A 50 2.77 6.57 9.81
CA PRO A 50 3.12 6.22 11.19
C PRO A 50 2.85 4.76 11.53
N ASP A 51 1.73 4.20 11.08
CA ASP A 51 1.35 2.81 11.39
C ASP A 51 2.21 1.79 10.67
N LEU A 52 2.59 2.04 9.41
CA LEU A 52 3.49 1.15 8.66
C LEU A 52 4.91 1.22 9.20
N LEU A 53 5.39 2.43 9.51
CA LEU A 53 6.69 2.64 10.13
C LEU A 53 6.77 1.94 11.50
N SER A 54 5.73 2.06 12.32
CA SER A 54 5.66 1.41 13.64
C SER A 54 5.72 -0.11 13.51
N GLN A 55 4.97 -0.71 12.58
CA GLN A 55 5.03 -2.14 12.29
C GLN A 55 6.43 -2.58 11.83
N GLY A 56 7.05 -1.81 10.93
CA GLY A 56 8.42 -2.06 10.47
C GLY A 56 9.43 -2.02 11.62
N PHE A 57 9.32 -1.02 12.51
CA PHE A 57 10.22 -0.88 13.66
C PHE A 57 9.99 -1.95 14.72
N ASP A 58 8.76 -2.31 15.03
CA ASP A 58 8.46 -3.44 15.91
C ASP A 58 9.05 -4.74 15.37
N TYR A 59 8.95 -4.99 14.06
CA TYR A 59 9.55 -6.17 13.46
C TYR A 59 11.08 -6.16 13.57
N LEU A 60 11.71 -5.04 13.21
CA LEU A 60 13.17 -4.86 13.25
C LEU A 60 13.74 -5.01 14.67
N LYS A 61 13.03 -4.47 15.67
CA LYS A 61 13.42 -4.57 17.08
C LYS A 61 13.55 -6.02 17.53
N ASN A 62 12.66 -6.87 17.05
CA ASN A 62 12.59 -8.28 17.44
C ASN A 62 13.46 -9.22 16.57
N HIS A 63 14.04 -8.72 15.46
CA HIS A 63 14.78 -9.55 14.50
C HIS A 63 16.10 -8.90 14.08
N GLN A 64 17.20 -9.42 14.61
CA GLN A 64 18.56 -8.94 14.33
C GLN A 64 19.32 -9.89 13.38
N PRO A 65 20.26 -9.39 12.55
CA PRO A 65 20.70 -8.00 12.46
C PRO A 65 19.74 -7.12 11.63
N ALA A 66 19.48 -5.90 12.11
CA ALA A 66 18.46 -4.99 11.58
C ALA A 66 18.62 -4.68 10.08
N GLU A 67 19.84 -4.56 9.56
CA GLU A 67 20.07 -4.27 8.14
C GLU A 67 19.57 -5.41 7.24
N LYS A 68 19.97 -6.66 7.54
CA LYS A 68 19.52 -7.84 6.78
C LYS A 68 18.02 -8.06 6.93
N THR A 69 17.49 -7.83 8.13
CA THR A 69 16.06 -7.90 8.40
C THR A 69 15.30 -6.86 7.59
N LEU A 70 15.81 -5.62 7.48
CA LEU A 70 15.21 -4.57 6.68
C LEU A 70 15.15 -4.96 5.20
N ASP A 71 16.24 -5.48 4.63
CA ASP A 71 16.23 -5.92 3.23
C ASP A 71 15.17 -7.03 3.01
N THR A 72 14.98 -7.92 3.99
CA THR A 72 13.94 -8.95 3.96
C THR A 72 12.52 -8.37 4.05
N ILE A 73 12.31 -7.37 4.92
CA ILE A 73 11.05 -6.64 5.00
C ILE A 73 10.75 -5.99 3.64
N LEU A 74 11.69 -5.25 3.07
CA LEU A 74 11.50 -4.49 1.84
C LEU A 74 11.21 -5.40 0.64
N ALA A 75 11.88 -6.55 0.55
CA ALA A 75 11.65 -7.51 -0.52
C ALA A 75 10.23 -8.11 -0.49
N ASN A 76 9.69 -8.34 0.70
CA ASN A 76 8.36 -8.95 0.87
C ASN A 76 7.25 -7.93 1.14
N ALA A 77 7.59 -6.66 1.37
CA ALA A 77 6.66 -5.61 1.76
C ALA A 77 5.41 -5.54 0.88
N PRO A 78 5.49 -5.54 -0.47
CA PRO A 78 4.33 -5.45 -1.34
C PRO A 78 3.68 -6.82 -1.60
N THR A 79 3.79 -7.77 -0.68
CA THR A 79 3.24 -9.13 -0.84
C THR A 79 2.37 -9.53 0.34
N GLU A 80 1.54 -10.56 0.16
CA GLU A 80 0.74 -11.11 1.27
C GLU A 80 1.57 -11.84 2.32
N ALA A 81 2.79 -12.26 1.96
CA ALA A 81 3.74 -12.87 2.90
C ALA A 81 4.52 -11.83 3.72
N GLY A 82 4.49 -10.55 3.31
CA GLY A 82 5.15 -9.46 4.00
C GLY A 82 4.43 -9.04 5.28
N ILE A 83 5.13 -8.27 6.11
CA ILE A 83 4.60 -7.77 7.39
C ILE A 83 3.38 -6.86 7.22
N TYR A 84 3.19 -6.27 6.04
CA TYR A 84 2.05 -5.41 5.72
C TYR A 84 0.90 -6.16 5.02
N GLY A 85 1.01 -7.48 4.82
CA GLY A 85 0.09 -8.27 4.01
C GLY A 85 -1.37 -8.17 4.46
N SER A 86 -1.64 -8.24 5.77
CA SER A 86 -3.00 -8.12 6.29
C SER A 86 -3.61 -6.74 6.02
N HIS A 87 -2.83 -5.66 6.19
CA HIS A 87 -3.26 -4.29 5.88
C HIS A 87 -3.59 -4.13 4.39
N LEU A 88 -2.69 -4.60 3.53
CA LEU A 88 -2.84 -4.56 2.08
C LEU A 88 -4.08 -5.33 1.60
N TYR A 89 -4.32 -6.52 2.17
CA TYR A 89 -5.49 -7.34 1.86
C TYR A 89 -6.81 -6.66 2.25
N LEU A 90 -6.88 -6.04 3.44
CA LEU A 90 -8.06 -5.29 3.88
C LEU A 90 -8.35 -4.09 2.98
N LEU A 91 -7.31 -3.37 2.54
CA LEU A 91 -7.46 -2.29 1.57
C LEU A 91 -7.95 -2.81 0.21
N LEU A 92 -7.35 -3.87 -0.32
CA LEU A 92 -7.73 -4.46 -1.61
C LEU A 92 -9.19 -4.90 -1.63
N THR A 93 -9.62 -5.65 -0.62
CA THR A 93 -11.01 -6.13 -0.53
C THR A 93 -11.99 -4.97 -0.39
N SER A 94 -11.60 -3.89 0.29
CA SER A 94 -12.42 -2.67 0.39
C SER A 94 -12.53 -1.95 -0.96
N ILE A 95 -11.43 -1.84 -1.71
CA ILE A 95 -11.40 -1.22 -3.04
C ILE A 95 -12.24 -2.02 -4.04
N GLN A 96 -12.08 -3.35 -4.08
CA GLN A 96 -12.76 -4.23 -5.05
C GLN A 96 -14.28 -4.28 -4.88
N LYS A 97 -14.80 -4.06 -3.67
CA LYS A 97 -16.25 -3.95 -3.41
C LYS A 97 -16.89 -2.71 -4.03
N HIS A 98 -16.10 -1.73 -4.46
CA HIS A 98 -16.58 -0.46 -4.97
C HIS A 98 -16.00 -0.15 -6.35
N PRO A 99 -16.74 -0.43 -7.45
CA PRO A 99 -16.23 -0.29 -8.81
C PRO A 99 -15.63 1.09 -9.12
N LYS A 100 -16.21 2.18 -8.59
CA LYS A 100 -15.68 3.54 -8.78
C LYS A 100 -14.31 3.74 -8.11
N LEU A 101 -14.06 3.12 -6.95
CA LEU A 101 -12.75 3.19 -6.29
C LEU A 101 -11.72 2.37 -7.06
N LEU A 102 -12.12 1.20 -7.57
CA LEU A 102 -11.26 0.34 -8.38
C LEU A 102 -10.77 1.06 -9.64
N GLU A 103 -11.66 1.71 -10.40
CA GLU A 103 -11.30 2.47 -11.59
C GLU A 103 -10.40 3.68 -11.26
N ALA A 104 -10.67 4.37 -10.15
CA ALA A 104 -9.81 5.44 -9.68
C ALA A 104 -8.40 4.97 -9.33
N ILE A 105 -8.27 3.82 -8.66
CA ILE A 105 -6.97 3.22 -8.35
C ILE A 105 -6.24 2.80 -9.63
N LYS A 106 -6.91 2.20 -10.61
CA LYS A 106 -6.30 1.87 -11.91
C LYS A 106 -5.72 3.11 -12.59
N LEU A 107 -6.46 4.22 -12.58
CA LEU A 107 -6.00 5.49 -13.15
C LEU A 107 -4.80 6.07 -12.39
N LEU A 108 -4.79 5.99 -11.07
CA LEU A 108 -3.64 6.40 -10.25
C LEU A 108 -2.40 5.51 -10.49
N LEU A 109 -2.59 4.24 -10.81
CA LEU A 109 -1.51 3.31 -11.11
C LEU A 109 -0.92 3.53 -12.52
N SER A 110 -1.72 4.00 -13.48
CA SER A 110 -1.27 4.23 -14.86
C SER A 110 -0.34 5.45 -15.03
N THR A 111 -0.12 6.23 -13.98
CA THR A 111 0.75 7.42 -14.02
C THR A 111 1.47 7.65 -12.69
N THR A 112 2.58 8.37 -12.75
CA THR A 112 3.29 8.90 -11.57
C THR A 112 2.86 10.32 -11.24
N ASN A 113 2.19 11.02 -12.15
CA ASN A 113 1.72 12.38 -11.94
C ASN A 113 0.41 12.41 -11.14
N PRO A 114 0.14 13.48 -10.37
CA PRO A 114 -1.16 13.68 -9.73
C PRO A 114 -2.31 13.66 -10.74
N VAL A 115 -3.44 13.09 -10.35
CA VAL A 115 -4.63 12.94 -11.18
C VAL A 115 -5.83 13.63 -10.53
N ARG A 116 -6.66 14.28 -11.34
CA ARG A 116 -7.96 14.79 -10.93
C ARG A 116 -8.98 13.65 -10.86
N LEU A 117 -9.45 13.35 -9.66
CA LEU A 117 -10.57 12.43 -9.43
C LEU A 117 -11.82 13.20 -8.97
N ASP A 118 -12.97 12.52 -8.97
CA ASP A 118 -14.19 13.04 -8.33
C ASP A 118 -13.93 13.34 -6.84
N ALA A 119 -14.45 14.45 -6.34
CA ALA A 119 -14.19 14.91 -4.98
C ALA A 119 -14.62 13.89 -3.89
N THR A 120 -15.69 13.14 -4.13
CA THR A 120 -16.15 12.10 -3.18
C THR A 120 -15.20 10.92 -3.19
N ILE A 121 -14.71 10.53 -4.37
CA ILE A 121 -13.71 9.47 -4.54
C ILE A 121 -12.39 9.87 -3.88
N THR A 122 -11.89 11.09 -4.14
CA THR A 122 -10.67 11.61 -3.52
C THR A 122 -10.77 11.56 -2.01
N ARG A 123 -11.83 12.14 -1.42
CA ARG A 123 -12.03 12.14 0.04
C ARG A 123 -12.10 10.72 0.62
N LYS A 124 -12.71 9.78 -0.10
CA LYS A 124 -12.78 8.40 0.34
C LYS A 124 -11.40 7.75 0.34
N LEU A 125 -10.62 7.90 -0.73
CA LEU A 125 -9.27 7.36 -0.83
C LEU A 125 -8.32 7.98 0.22
N GLU A 126 -8.46 9.27 0.50
CA GLU A 126 -7.71 9.94 1.58
C GLU A 126 -8.08 9.37 2.95
N SER A 127 -9.38 9.16 3.23
CA SER A 127 -9.82 8.55 4.49
C SER A 127 -9.31 7.11 4.68
N MET A 128 -8.95 6.45 3.58
CA MET A 128 -8.31 5.13 3.58
C MET A 128 -6.78 5.21 3.67
N GLY A 129 -6.20 6.41 3.70
CA GLY A 129 -4.75 6.63 3.74
C GLY A 129 -4.03 6.22 2.45
N LEU A 130 -4.71 6.21 1.31
CA LEU A 130 -4.17 5.71 0.03
C LEU A 130 -3.58 6.80 -0.85
N VAL A 131 -4.07 8.03 -0.72
CA VAL A 131 -3.67 9.15 -1.59
C VAL A 131 -3.35 10.40 -0.78
N GLN A 132 -2.50 11.23 -1.37
CA GLN A 132 -2.21 12.59 -0.90
C GLN A 132 -2.74 13.59 -1.93
N ARG A 133 -3.37 14.68 -1.47
CA ARG A 133 -3.85 15.77 -2.33
C ARG A 133 -2.75 16.77 -2.67
N HIS A 134 -2.80 17.24 -3.91
CA HIS A 134 -2.03 18.34 -4.46
C HIS A 134 -3.01 19.35 -5.07
N GLY A 135 -3.52 20.25 -4.23
CA GLY A 135 -4.69 21.06 -4.59
C GLY A 135 -5.91 20.18 -4.83
N ASN A 136 -6.42 20.17 -6.06
CA ASN A 136 -7.57 19.36 -6.45
C ASN A 136 -7.18 18.01 -7.09
N ASP A 137 -5.89 17.76 -7.30
CA ASP A 137 -5.39 16.51 -7.84
C ASP A 137 -4.88 15.63 -6.70
N CYS A 138 -4.64 14.34 -6.95
CA CYS A 138 -4.07 13.44 -5.95
C CYS A 138 -3.17 12.38 -6.57
N SER A 139 -2.23 11.87 -5.77
CA SER A 139 -1.33 10.75 -6.12
C SER A 139 -1.35 9.69 -5.02
N LEU A 140 -0.96 8.46 -5.35
CA LEU A 140 -0.69 7.44 -4.33
C LEU A 140 0.44 7.93 -3.41
N ILE A 141 0.25 7.68 -2.11
CA ILE A 141 1.13 8.20 -1.05
C ILE A 141 2.39 7.35 -0.82
N SER A 142 2.34 6.04 -1.13
CA SER A 142 3.47 5.14 -0.90
C SER A 142 3.74 4.21 -2.09
N ASN A 143 5.01 3.87 -2.28
CA ASN A 143 5.42 2.91 -3.30
C ASN A 143 4.92 1.49 -2.98
N LEU A 144 4.76 1.16 -1.69
CA LEU A 144 4.14 -0.06 -1.21
C LEU A 144 2.78 -0.30 -1.88
N TYR A 145 1.90 0.70 -1.82
CA TYR A 145 0.56 0.60 -2.43
C TYR A 145 0.66 0.50 -3.94
N ARG A 146 1.55 1.27 -4.58
CA ARG A 146 1.76 1.20 -6.02
C ARG A 146 2.16 -0.20 -6.45
N GLN A 147 3.16 -0.81 -5.82
CA GLN A 147 3.64 -2.15 -6.17
C GLN A 147 2.57 -3.22 -5.93
N TYR A 148 1.97 -3.27 -4.73
CA TYR A 148 0.97 -4.28 -4.40
C TYR A 148 -0.28 -4.19 -5.28
N PHE A 149 -0.82 -2.98 -5.49
CA PHE A 149 -2.01 -2.82 -6.32
C PHE A 149 -1.72 -2.97 -7.81
N SER A 150 -0.51 -2.67 -8.29
CA SER A 150 -0.14 -2.97 -9.68
C SER A 150 -0.22 -4.48 -9.92
N ASP A 151 0.35 -5.30 -9.03
CA ASP A 151 0.25 -6.76 -9.11
C ASP A 151 -1.20 -7.25 -9.00
N ARG A 152 -1.93 -6.82 -7.96
CA ARG A 152 -3.26 -7.39 -7.66
C ARG A 152 -4.43 -6.83 -8.49
N ILE A 153 -4.27 -5.65 -9.10
CA ILE A 153 -5.34 -4.97 -9.85
C ILE A 153 -5.01 -4.89 -11.35
N LEU A 154 -3.76 -4.65 -11.73
CA LEU A 154 -3.34 -4.58 -13.14
C LEU A 154 -2.76 -5.91 -13.65
N GLY A 155 -2.23 -6.75 -12.76
CA GLY A 155 -1.62 -8.05 -13.07
C GLY A 155 -2.62 -9.12 -13.55
N SER A 156 -2.82 -9.11 -14.86
CA SER A 156 -2.83 -10.24 -15.80
C SER A 156 -3.47 -11.56 -15.37
N ARG A 157 -4.77 -11.73 -15.65
CA ARG A 157 -5.27 -13.05 -16.07
C ARG A 157 -4.99 -13.23 -17.57
N GLU A 158 -3.84 -13.79 -17.91
CA GLU A 158 -3.82 -14.72 -19.04
C GLU A 158 -4.61 -15.97 -18.61
N SER A 159 -5.94 -15.91 -18.71
CA SER A 159 -6.77 -17.11 -18.74
C SER A 159 -6.70 -17.72 -20.14
N GLY A 160 -5.52 -18.21 -20.51
CA GLY A 160 -5.34 -19.19 -21.57
C GLY A 160 -5.63 -20.58 -21.02
N VAL A 161 -6.88 -20.87 -20.67
CA VAL A 161 -7.33 -22.26 -20.44
C VAL A 161 -7.76 -22.78 -21.80
N GLY A 162 -6.94 -23.69 -22.34
CA GLY A 162 -7.00 -24.15 -23.71
C GLY A 162 -8.36 -24.71 -24.14
N ASN A 163 -8.73 -24.38 -25.37
CA ASN A 163 -9.61 -25.21 -26.18
C ASN A 163 -8.97 -26.60 -26.32
N ARG A 164 -9.40 -27.54 -25.48
CA ARG A 164 -9.43 -28.95 -25.87
C ARG A 164 -10.74 -29.15 -26.62
N GLU A 165 -10.77 -28.72 -27.88
CA GLU A 165 -11.78 -29.21 -28.81
C GLU A 165 -11.46 -30.67 -29.11
N SER A 166 -12.37 -31.53 -28.65
CA SER A 166 -12.51 -32.89 -29.11
C SER A 166 -12.65 -32.92 -30.63
N GLY A 167 -11.71 -33.58 -31.30
CA GLY A 167 -11.81 -33.97 -32.71
C GLY A 167 -11.51 -35.44 -32.85
N VAL A 168 -12.54 -36.27 -32.66
CA VAL A 168 -12.59 -37.66 -33.14
C VAL A 168 -12.86 -37.63 -34.65
N GLY A 169 -12.18 -38.51 -35.40
CA GLY A 169 -12.52 -38.86 -36.79
C GLY A 169 -11.28 -38.83 -37.68
N SER A 170 -10.63 -39.95 -37.99
CA SER A 170 -11.02 -40.98 -38.98
C SER A 170 -10.17 -40.84 -40.26
N ASN A 171 -9.54 -41.96 -40.61
CA ASN A 171 -9.19 -42.43 -41.96
C ASN A 171 -8.12 -41.66 -42.75
N ASN A 172 -7.02 -42.33 -43.11
CA ASN A 172 -6.97 -42.95 -44.43
C ASN A 172 -5.79 -43.90 -44.60
N GLU A 173 -6.12 -45.04 -45.21
CA GLU A 173 -5.26 -45.97 -45.92
C GLU A 173 -4.45 -45.27 -47.02
N GLN A 174 -3.16 -45.61 -47.13
CA GLN A 174 -2.48 -46.06 -48.35
C GLN A 174 -1.06 -46.52 -48.05
#